data_AF-A0A562BQY7-F1
#
_entry.id   AF-A0A562BQY7-F1
#
_cell.length_a   1.000
_cell.length_b   1.000
_cell.length_c   1.000
_cell.angle_alpha   90.00
_cell.angle_beta   90.00
_cell.angle_gamma   90.00
#
_symmetry.space_group_name_H-M   'P 1'
#
loop_
_entity.id
_entity.type
_entity.pdbx_description
1 polymer ?
#
loop_
_entity_poly.entity_id
_entity_poly.type
_entity_poly.pdbx_seq_one_letter_code
_entity_poly.pdbx_strand_id
1 'polypeptide(L)'
;MGGIRRLLAVAQIHNVRWRELIAGSVLVLLTACNAMKLGYQQGDHLAYWWIDNYVDVSDDQEAQTKDAIARFFAWHRREQLPEIATLLQRTKSEVQQPVSEAQLDRLRDDAQRLTRAAFDHAIPDVADLLLTLTPEQIRRMEDKFADGNRKYRKTFLSGDRQKRIDARYDKVMEWSRLIYGRFSREQEDAIRAAVVPVVDGAEARYAERIKRQQAWMALVRQVQAEHPPKARVIEMLQRFADQWQTPPGRERLVSYEKNNEAGLSLAAKIANMTTPEQKRHAVERLQGWIDDTRSLMRNAPRGTAGAPARAAN
;
A
#
# COMPACT_ATOMS: atom_id res chain seq x y z
N MET A 1 -49.16 34.62 -21.77
CA MET A 1 -48.39 35.85 -22.11
C MET A 1 -46.92 35.47 -22.03
N GLY A 2 -46.34 35.01 -23.13
CA GLY A 2 -45.49 35.83 -24.02
C GLY A 2 -44.02 35.59 -23.62
N GLY A 3 -43.20 34.88 -24.37
CA GLY A 3 -42.78 35.18 -25.74
C GLY A 3 -41.32 35.64 -25.71
N ILE A 4 -40.36 34.72 -25.87
CA ILE A 4 -39.42 34.64 -27.01
C ILE A 4 -38.70 35.96 -27.37
N ARG A 5 -37.37 35.99 -27.20
CA ARG A 5 -36.28 36.40 -28.16
C ARG A 5 -35.02 36.78 -27.35
N ARG A 6 -34.02 35.91 -27.21
CA ARG A 6 -32.89 35.65 -28.12
C ARG A 6 -32.14 36.90 -28.63
N LEU A 7 -30.84 36.91 -28.29
CA LEU A 7 -29.69 37.36 -29.08
C LEU A 7 -29.49 38.86 -29.29
N LEU A 8 -28.51 39.42 -28.56
CA LEU A 8 -27.31 40.07 -29.11
C LEU A 8 -26.46 40.64 -27.95
N ALA A 9 -25.41 39.91 -27.56
CA ALA A 9 -24.14 40.46 -27.04
C ALA A 9 -23.14 39.31 -26.81
N VAL A 10 -22.89 38.54 -27.86
CA VAL A 10 -21.56 37.93 -28.03
C VAL A 10 -20.62 39.10 -28.31
N ALA A 11 -19.81 39.49 -27.32
CA ALA A 11 -18.48 40.10 -27.46
C ALA A 11 -18.07 40.90 -26.21
N GLN A 12 -17.83 40.24 -25.06
CA GLN A 12 -16.94 40.81 -24.01
C GLN A 12 -16.55 39.84 -22.87
N ILE A 13 -16.43 38.53 -23.13
CA ILE A 13 -15.82 37.58 -22.17
C ILE A 13 -14.63 36.87 -22.83
N HIS A 14 -13.73 37.64 -23.43
CA HIS A 14 -12.39 37.18 -23.77
C HIS A 14 -11.46 37.99 -22.87
N ASN A 15 -11.10 37.43 -21.70
CA ASN A 15 -9.81 37.66 -20.99
C ASN A 15 -9.79 37.21 -19.51
N VAL A 16 -10.90 36.74 -18.90
CA VAL A 16 -10.91 36.47 -17.44
C VAL A 16 -10.78 34.98 -17.04
N ARG A 17 -11.02 33.98 -17.90
CA ARG A 17 -11.20 32.61 -17.40
C ARG A 17 -10.07 31.59 -17.64
N TRP A 18 -9.04 31.89 -18.42
CA TRP A 18 -7.95 30.92 -18.60
C TRP A 18 -6.96 30.92 -17.43
N ARG A 19 -6.64 32.09 -16.85
CA ARG A 19 -5.73 32.18 -15.69
C ARG A 19 -6.35 31.59 -14.41
N GLU A 20 -7.66 31.75 -14.21
CA GLU A 20 -8.38 31.15 -13.07
C GLU A 20 -8.61 29.64 -13.23
N LEU A 21 -8.88 29.16 -14.45
CA LEU A 21 -8.95 27.71 -14.73
C LEU A 21 -7.56 27.06 -14.62
N ILE A 22 -6.49 27.73 -15.04
CA ILE A 22 -5.11 27.26 -14.85
C ILE A 22 -4.75 27.29 -13.36
N ALA A 23 -5.04 28.37 -12.63
CA ALA A 23 -4.77 28.46 -11.19
C ALA A 23 -5.57 27.42 -10.38
N GLY A 24 -6.85 27.20 -10.70
CA GLY A 24 -7.67 26.16 -10.09
C GLY A 24 -7.19 24.75 -10.43
N SER A 25 -6.76 24.51 -11.67
CA SER A 25 -6.17 23.22 -12.08
C SER A 25 -4.82 22.99 -11.40
N VAL A 26 -3.99 24.02 -11.24
CA VAL A 26 -2.72 23.95 -10.50
C VAL A 26 -2.96 23.69 -9.01
N LEU A 27 -3.96 24.30 -8.39
CA LEU A 27 -4.33 24.02 -6.98
C LEU A 27 -4.83 22.58 -6.79
N VAL A 28 -5.66 22.05 -7.69
CA VAL A 28 -6.10 20.65 -7.63
C VAL A 28 -4.93 19.69 -7.89
N LEU A 29 -4.05 20.01 -8.85
CA LEU A 29 -2.83 19.22 -9.11
C LEU A 29 -1.85 19.27 -7.92
N LEU A 30 -1.75 20.40 -7.21
CA LEU A 30 -0.95 20.53 -5.98
C LEU A 30 -1.56 19.74 -4.81
N THR A 31 -2.89 19.67 -4.69
CA THR A 31 -3.54 18.82 -3.67
C THR A 31 -3.43 17.32 -3.96
N ALA A 32 -3.40 16.92 -5.24
CA ALA A 32 -3.22 15.52 -5.63
C ALA A 32 -1.80 15.01 -5.32
N CYS A 33 -0.78 15.86 -5.43
CA CYS A 33 0.57 15.55 -4.96
C CYS A 33 0.66 15.52 -3.42
N ASN A 34 -0.14 16.33 -2.71
CA ASN A 34 -0.08 16.43 -1.25
C ASN A 34 -0.93 15.38 -0.50
N ALA A 35 -1.77 14.60 -1.19
CA ALA A 35 -2.67 13.63 -0.56
C ALA A 35 -1.92 12.50 0.19
N MET A 36 -0.80 12.01 -0.37
CA MET A 36 0.04 11.00 0.28
C MET A 36 0.69 11.54 1.55
N LYS A 37 1.26 12.74 1.48
CA LYS A 37 1.86 13.42 2.63
C LYS A 37 0.82 13.72 3.70
N LEU A 38 -0.34 14.27 3.33
CA LEU A 38 -1.44 14.57 4.26
C LEU A 38 -1.97 13.28 4.90
N GLY A 39 -2.15 12.21 4.13
CA GLY A 39 -2.55 10.90 4.65
C GLY A 39 -1.53 10.34 5.64
N TYR A 40 -0.24 10.44 5.34
CA TYR A 40 0.82 9.98 6.25
C TYR A 40 0.99 10.87 7.49
N GLN A 41 0.75 12.17 7.38
CA GLN A 41 0.75 13.09 8.53
C GLN A 41 -0.37 12.76 9.52
N GLN A 42 -1.49 12.24 9.02
CA GLN A 42 -2.57 11.66 9.82
C GLN A 42 -2.40 10.14 10.00
N GLY A 43 -1.22 9.60 9.70
CA GLY A 43 -0.99 8.17 9.56
C GLY A 43 -1.16 7.41 10.87
N ASP A 44 -0.85 8.05 11.99
CA ASP A 44 -1.10 7.53 13.33
C ASP A 44 -2.60 7.39 13.63
N HIS A 45 -3.39 8.42 13.35
CA HIS A 45 -4.84 8.38 13.49
C HIS A 45 -5.49 7.35 12.55
N LEU A 46 -5.04 7.28 11.30
CA LEU A 46 -5.53 6.30 10.32
C LEU A 46 -5.14 4.87 10.69
N ALA A 47 -3.92 4.65 11.20
CA ALA A 47 -3.49 3.35 11.70
C ALA A 47 -4.34 2.92 12.90
N TYR A 48 -4.59 3.83 13.85
CA TYR A 48 -5.45 3.56 15.00
C TYR A 48 -6.86 3.19 14.57
N TRP A 49 -7.49 4.01 13.71
CA TRP A 49 -8.82 3.73 13.18
C TRP A 49 -8.89 2.40 12.43
N TRP A 50 -7.84 2.04 11.70
CA TRP A 50 -7.77 0.74 11.03
C TRP A 50 -7.69 -0.41 12.03
N ILE A 51 -6.82 -0.32 13.04
CA ILE A 51 -6.69 -1.34 14.10
C ILE A 51 -8.02 -1.49 14.85
N ASP A 52 -8.63 -0.38 15.26
CA ASP A 52 -9.91 -0.34 15.96
C ASP A 52 -11.06 -0.96 15.13
N ASN A 53 -11.09 -0.69 13.83
CA ASN A 53 -12.07 -1.31 12.94
C ASN A 53 -11.94 -2.85 12.89
N TYR A 54 -10.75 -3.42 13.13
CA TYR A 54 -10.53 -4.87 13.19
C TYR A 54 -10.70 -5.47 14.58
N VAL A 55 -10.20 -4.78 15.60
CA VAL A 55 -10.04 -5.34 16.96
C VAL A 55 -11.09 -4.82 17.93
N ASP A 56 -11.68 -3.64 17.71
CA ASP A 56 -12.47 -2.90 18.71
C ASP A 56 -11.61 -2.59 19.94
N VAL A 57 -10.69 -1.64 19.80
CA VAL A 57 -9.71 -1.34 20.85
C VAL A 57 -10.48 -0.85 22.08
N SER A 58 -10.32 -1.53 23.22
CA SER A 58 -11.02 -1.15 24.45
C SER A 58 -10.39 0.10 25.09
N ASP A 59 -11.12 0.73 26.00
CA ASP A 59 -10.62 1.89 26.77
C ASP A 59 -9.29 1.57 27.49
N ASP A 60 -9.14 0.35 28.02
CA ASP A 60 -7.91 -0.12 28.67
C ASP A 60 -6.74 -0.32 27.69
N GLN A 61 -7.02 -0.61 26.41
CA GLN A 61 -6.01 -0.83 25.36
C GLN A 61 -5.64 0.45 24.61
N GLU A 62 -6.49 1.48 24.65
CA GLU A 62 -6.42 2.66 23.79
C GLU A 62 -5.08 3.41 23.93
N ALA A 63 -4.70 3.75 25.17
CA ALA A 63 -3.49 4.51 25.44
C ALA A 63 -2.23 3.77 24.93
N GLN A 64 -2.10 2.48 25.27
CA GLN A 64 -0.97 1.67 24.84
C GLN A 64 -0.92 1.50 23.32
N THR A 65 -2.07 1.34 22.66
CA THR A 65 -2.16 1.20 21.20
C THR A 65 -1.74 2.49 20.50
N LYS A 66 -2.19 3.65 20.97
CA LYS A 66 -1.78 4.95 20.42
C LYS A 66 -0.28 5.18 20.58
N ASP A 67 0.27 4.86 21.75
CA ASP A 67 1.69 5.03 22.01
C ASP A 67 2.55 4.09 21.14
N ALA A 68 2.11 2.85 20.92
CA ALA A 68 2.76 1.91 20.01
C ALA A 68 2.80 2.45 18.57
N ILE A 69 1.68 2.97 18.07
CA ILE A 69 1.59 3.57 16.74
C ILE A 69 2.52 4.79 16.65
N ALA A 70 2.53 5.66 17.66
CA ALA A 70 3.40 6.83 17.69
C ALA A 70 4.89 6.45 17.66
N ARG A 71 5.30 5.43 18.44
CA ARG A 71 6.66 4.87 18.42
C ARG A 71 7.02 4.34 17.03
N PHE A 72 6.15 3.54 16.42
CA PHE A 72 6.35 3.00 15.08
C PHE A 72 6.57 4.10 14.04
N PHE A 73 5.71 5.12 14.01
CA PHE A 73 5.84 6.22 13.05
C PHE A 73 7.07 7.10 13.31
N ALA A 74 7.49 7.26 14.56
CA ALA A 74 8.74 7.96 14.89
C ALA A 74 9.96 7.20 14.35
N TRP A 75 10.01 5.88 14.54
CA TRP A 75 11.04 5.01 13.96
C TRP A 75 10.99 5.02 12.43
N HIS A 76 9.82 4.83 11.83
CA HIS A 76 9.66 4.75 10.38
C HIS A 76 10.15 6.03 9.70
N ARG A 77 9.85 7.21 10.26
CA ARG A 77 10.34 8.50 9.76
C ARG A 77 11.86 8.63 9.84
N ARG A 78 12.46 8.14 10.93
CA ARG A 78 13.89 8.30 11.22
C ARG A 78 14.76 7.31 10.47
N GLU A 79 14.37 6.04 10.44
CA GLU A 79 15.19 4.95 9.93
C GLU A 79 14.76 4.50 8.53
N GLN A 80 13.45 4.27 8.32
CA GLN A 80 12.98 3.59 7.11
C GLN A 80 12.68 4.53 5.93
N LEU A 81 12.15 5.74 6.16
CA LEU A 81 11.94 6.73 5.11
C LEU A 81 13.23 7.11 4.35
N PRO A 82 14.41 7.27 4.98
CA PRO A 82 15.67 7.45 4.25
C PRO A 82 15.97 6.34 3.25
N GLU A 83 15.76 5.07 3.63
CA GLU A 83 15.95 3.93 2.73
C GLU A 83 14.94 3.94 1.58
N ILE A 84 13.67 4.24 1.88
CA ILE A 84 12.62 4.39 0.86
C ILE A 84 12.96 5.51 -0.12
N ALA A 85 13.45 6.66 0.35
CA ALA A 85 13.89 7.77 -0.51
C ALA A 85 15.03 7.34 -1.45
N THR A 86 15.97 6.53 -0.95
CA THR A 86 17.07 5.98 -1.74
C THR A 86 16.55 5.03 -2.82
N LEU A 87 15.62 4.14 -2.46
CA LEU A 87 14.98 3.22 -3.39
C LEU A 87 14.23 3.96 -4.50
N LEU A 88 13.42 4.96 -4.13
CA LEU A 88 12.70 5.81 -5.09
C LEU A 88 13.66 6.56 -6.02
N GLN A 89 14.78 7.06 -5.50
CA GLN A 89 15.79 7.74 -6.30
C GLN A 89 16.42 6.79 -7.33
N ARG A 90 16.67 5.53 -6.97
CA ARG A 90 17.15 4.50 -7.89
C ARG A 90 16.09 4.20 -8.97
N THR A 91 14.84 3.95 -8.56
CA THR A 91 13.72 3.69 -9.48
C THR A 91 13.50 4.84 -10.47
N LYS A 92 13.65 6.10 -10.02
CA LYS A 92 13.56 7.29 -10.88
C LYS A 92 14.63 7.31 -11.97
N SER A 93 15.84 6.83 -11.69
CA SER A 93 16.89 6.70 -12.70
C SER A 93 16.60 5.55 -13.66
N GLU A 94 16.15 4.41 -13.14
CA GLU A 94 15.91 3.19 -13.91
C GLU A 94 14.71 3.30 -14.86
N VAL A 95 13.62 3.99 -14.47
CA VAL A 95 12.38 4.10 -15.29
C VAL A 95 12.60 4.82 -16.64
N GLN A 96 13.70 5.55 -16.78
CA GLN A 96 14.06 6.22 -18.03
C GLN A 96 14.64 5.23 -19.06
N GLN A 97 15.21 4.12 -18.61
CA GLN A 97 15.81 3.08 -19.44
C GLN A 97 14.81 1.96 -19.76
N PRO A 98 15.12 1.04 -20.70
CA PRO A 98 14.39 -0.22 -20.79
C PRO A 98 14.45 -0.97 -19.45
N VAL A 99 13.31 -1.53 -19.05
CA VAL A 99 13.14 -2.19 -17.74
C VAL A 99 13.10 -3.70 -17.94
N SER A 100 14.01 -4.42 -17.31
CA SER A 100 14.03 -5.89 -17.31
C SER A 100 13.25 -6.46 -16.12
N GLU A 101 12.75 -7.69 -16.26
CA GLU A 101 12.10 -8.40 -15.15
C GLU A 101 13.04 -8.57 -13.95
N ALA A 102 14.33 -8.81 -14.18
CA ALA A 102 15.34 -8.91 -13.11
C ALA A 102 15.53 -7.60 -12.32
N GLN A 103 15.34 -6.43 -12.95
CA GLN A 103 15.35 -5.15 -12.22
C GLN A 103 14.11 -5.01 -11.33
N LEU A 104 12.95 -5.40 -11.84
CA LEU A 104 11.70 -5.37 -11.07
C LEU A 104 11.70 -6.38 -9.93
N ASP A 105 12.32 -7.54 -10.12
CA ASP A 105 12.50 -8.57 -9.11
C ASP A 105 13.34 -8.05 -7.94
N ARG A 106 14.49 -7.40 -8.23
CA ARG A 106 15.29 -6.72 -7.20
C ARG A 106 14.54 -5.60 -6.48
N LEU A 107 13.74 -4.82 -7.20
CA LEU A 107 12.89 -3.79 -6.60
C LEU A 107 11.84 -4.39 -5.66
N ARG A 108 11.26 -5.55 -6.02
CA ARG A 108 10.34 -6.31 -5.16
C ARG A 108 11.07 -6.78 -3.90
N ASP A 109 12.25 -7.36 -4.03
CA ASP A 109 13.01 -7.89 -2.88
C ASP A 109 13.40 -6.77 -1.90
N ASP A 110 13.81 -5.60 -2.41
CA ASP A 110 14.06 -4.41 -1.58
C ASP A 110 12.80 -3.96 -0.83
N ALA A 111 11.64 -3.94 -1.50
CA ALA A 111 10.37 -3.61 -0.87
C ALA A 111 9.94 -4.64 0.18
N GLN A 112 10.20 -5.94 -0.07
CA GLN A 112 9.93 -7.01 0.88
C GLN A 112 10.84 -6.92 2.12
N ARG A 113 12.11 -6.59 1.95
CA ARG A 113 13.05 -6.33 3.04
C ARG A 113 12.61 -5.16 3.91
N LEU A 114 12.19 -4.04 3.30
CA LEU A 114 11.66 -2.90 4.04
C LEU A 114 10.37 -3.28 4.81
N THR A 115 9.47 -4.02 4.15
CA THR A 115 8.25 -4.52 4.81
C THR A 115 8.58 -5.44 6.00
N ARG A 116 9.60 -6.30 5.88
CA ARG A 116 10.09 -7.14 6.97
C ARG A 116 10.57 -6.31 8.15
N ALA A 117 11.45 -5.35 7.90
CA ALA A 117 12.00 -4.49 8.94
C ALA A 117 10.90 -3.72 9.69
N ALA A 118 9.88 -3.24 8.95
CA ALA A 118 8.72 -2.59 9.56
C ALA A 118 7.92 -3.54 10.46
N PHE A 119 7.66 -4.75 9.98
CA PHE A 119 6.95 -5.76 10.77
C PHE A 119 7.75 -6.12 12.02
N ASP A 120 9.04 -6.44 11.90
CA ASP A 120 9.91 -6.80 13.01
C ASP A 120 10.00 -5.68 14.07
N HIS A 121 10.02 -4.42 13.64
CA HIS A 121 9.98 -3.29 14.56
C HIS A 121 8.67 -3.22 15.36
N ALA A 122 7.54 -3.56 14.74
CA ALA A 122 6.23 -3.54 15.38
C ALA A 122 5.95 -4.77 16.27
N ILE A 123 6.71 -5.87 16.12
CA ILE A 123 6.45 -7.15 16.82
C ILE A 123 6.28 -6.99 18.34
N PRO A 124 7.15 -6.26 19.08
CA PRO A 124 7.00 -6.16 20.54
C PRO A 124 5.69 -5.50 20.97
N ASP A 125 5.23 -4.50 20.23
CA ASP A 125 3.98 -3.78 20.50
C ASP A 125 2.76 -4.61 20.07
N VAL A 126 2.85 -5.31 18.95
CA VAL A 126 1.82 -6.27 18.51
C VAL A 126 1.67 -7.40 19.54
N ALA A 127 2.78 -7.92 20.07
CA ALA A 127 2.75 -8.96 21.09
C ALA A 127 2.02 -8.51 22.35
N ASP A 128 2.23 -7.26 22.80
CA ASP A 128 1.49 -6.71 23.93
C ASP A 128 -0.01 -6.65 23.66
N LEU A 129 -0.41 -6.14 22.49
CA LEU A 129 -1.84 -6.09 22.13
C LEU A 129 -2.44 -7.50 22.08
N LEU A 130 -1.77 -8.46 21.44
CA LEU A 130 -2.24 -9.84 21.32
C LEU A 130 -2.49 -10.51 22.67
N LEU A 131 -1.67 -10.23 23.69
CA LEU A 131 -1.82 -10.77 25.03
C LEU A 131 -3.05 -10.24 25.78
N THR A 132 -3.63 -9.14 25.31
CA THR A 132 -4.80 -8.49 25.92
C THR A 132 -6.11 -8.79 25.18
N LEU A 133 -6.07 -9.50 24.05
CA LEU A 133 -7.26 -9.71 23.22
C LEU A 133 -8.29 -10.62 23.89
N THR A 134 -9.55 -10.21 23.83
CA THR A 134 -10.68 -11.00 24.32
C THR A 134 -11.23 -11.93 23.23
N PRO A 135 -11.97 -13.00 23.59
CA PRO A 135 -12.66 -13.84 22.62
C PRO A 135 -13.58 -13.06 21.66
N GLU A 136 -14.24 -12.01 22.15
CA GLU A 136 -15.12 -11.13 21.37
C GLU A 136 -14.34 -10.37 20.28
N GLN A 137 -13.20 -9.79 20.65
CA GLN A 137 -12.31 -9.08 19.72
C GLN A 137 -11.75 -10.02 18.64
N ILE A 138 -11.41 -11.25 19.02
CA ILE A 138 -10.95 -12.29 18.08
C ILE A 138 -12.05 -12.68 17.09
N ARG A 139 -13.30 -12.85 17.56
CA ARG A 139 -14.44 -13.13 16.67
C ARG A 139 -14.71 -11.98 15.70
N ARG A 140 -14.66 -10.73 16.17
CA ARG A 140 -14.79 -9.54 15.31
C ARG A 140 -13.71 -9.51 14.22
N MET A 141 -12.46 -9.79 14.57
CA MET A 141 -11.37 -9.84 13.60
C MET A 141 -11.63 -10.89 12.51
N GLU A 142 -12.13 -12.07 12.89
CA GLU A 142 -12.54 -13.12 11.96
C GLU A 142 -13.67 -12.67 11.02
N ASP A 143 -14.69 -12.00 11.55
CA ASP A 143 -15.79 -11.44 10.75
C ASP A 143 -15.31 -10.39 9.74
N LYS A 144 -14.36 -9.53 10.14
CA LYS A 144 -13.74 -8.54 9.26
C LYS A 144 -12.93 -9.21 8.15
N PHE A 145 -12.20 -10.28 8.45
CA PHE A 145 -11.57 -11.08 7.40
C PHE A 145 -12.59 -11.72 6.47
N ALA A 146 -13.65 -12.34 7.00
CA ALA A 146 -14.71 -12.95 6.20
C ALA A 146 -15.38 -11.92 5.27
N ASP A 147 -15.65 -10.71 5.75
CA ASP A 147 -16.21 -9.64 4.93
C ASP A 147 -15.26 -9.17 3.83
N GLY A 148 -13.99 -8.93 4.17
CA GLY A 148 -12.97 -8.60 3.18
C GLY A 148 -12.80 -9.72 2.13
N ASN A 149 -12.91 -10.97 2.54
CA ASN A 149 -12.86 -12.15 1.65
C ASN A 149 -14.04 -12.18 0.69
N ARG A 150 -15.27 -11.94 1.16
CA ARG A 150 -16.46 -11.85 0.31
C ARG A 150 -16.32 -10.73 -0.72
N LYS A 151 -15.88 -9.54 -0.30
CA LYS A 151 -15.63 -8.40 -1.20
C LYS A 151 -14.57 -8.72 -2.25
N TYR A 152 -13.43 -9.28 -1.84
CA TYR A 152 -12.37 -9.69 -2.76
C TYR A 152 -12.87 -10.70 -3.80
N ARG A 153 -13.59 -11.75 -3.37
CA ARG A 153 -14.16 -12.75 -4.29
C ARG A 153 -15.12 -12.11 -5.28
N LYS A 154 -16.04 -11.27 -4.81
CA LYS A 154 -17.01 -10.56 -5.65
C LYS A 154 -16.32 -9.73 -6.74
N THR A 155 -15.23 -9.05 -6.40
CA THR A 155 -14.53 -8.18 -7.35
C THR A 155 -13.62 -8.94 -8.30
N PHE A 156 -12.86 -9.92 -7.82
CA PHE A 156 -11.74 -10.50 -8.59
C PHE A 156 -11.92 -11.94 -9.02
N LEU A 157 -12.89 -12.68 -8.46
CA LEU A 157 -13.09 -14.11 -8.70
C LEU A 157 -14.50 -14.48 -9.16
N SER A 158 -15.47 -13.56 -9.05
CA SER A 158 -16.84 -13.79 -9.53
C SER A 158 -17.00 -13.42 -11.01
N GLY A 159 -18.02 -14.00 -11.65
CA GLY A 159 -18.32 -13.77 -13.06
C GLY A 159 -17.49 -14.62 -14.02
N ASP A 160 -17.77 -14.41 -15.31
CA ASP A 160 -17.05 -15.03 -16.42
C ASP A 160 -15.60 -14.51 -16.53
N ARG A 161 -14.82 -15.14 -17.41
CA ARG A 161 -13.40 -14.81 -17.62
C ARG A 161 -13.20 -13.34 -18.01
N GLN A 162 -14.09 -12.78 -18.84
CA GLN A 162 -13.96 -11.40 -19.31
C GLN A 162 -14.13 -10.41 -18.17
N LYS A 163 -15.14 -10.60 -17.31
CA LYS A 163 -15.33 -9.76 -16.12
C LYS A 163 -14.13 -9.76 -15.18
N ARG A 164 -13.46 -10.91 -15.02
CA ARG A 164 -12.25 -11.01 -14.19
C ARG A 164 -11.05 -10.29 -14.83
N ILE A 165 -10.93 -10.36 -16.16
CA ILE A 165 -9.94 -9.59 -16.92
C ILE A 165 -10.21 -8.10 -16.75
N ASP A 166 -11.45 -7.65 -16.92
CA ASP A 166 -11.82 -6.24 -16.78
C ASP A 166 -11.50 -5.71 -15.37
N ALA A 167 -11.91 -6.43 -14.32
CA ALA A 167 -11.63 -6.04 -12.93
C ALA A 167 -10.12 -5.97 -12.63
N ARG A 168 -9.32 -6.87 -13.20
CA ARG A 168 -7.86 -6.84 -13.03
C ARG A 168 -7.23 -5.72 -13.85
N TYR A 169 -7.68 -5.53 -15.09
CA TYR A 169 -7.25 -4.46 -15.98
C TYR A 169 -7.48 -3.09 -15.37
N ASP A 170 -8.67 -2.84 -14.82
CA ASP A 170 -9.00 -1.55 -14.19
C ASP A 170 -8.03 -1.22 -13.05
N LYS A 171 -7.69 -2.21 -12.22
CA LYS A 171 -6.70 -2.05 -11.15
C LYS A 171 -5.30 -1.80 -11.68
N VAL A 172 -4.89 -2.50 -12.73
CA VAL A 172 -3.59 -2.27 -13.38
C VAL A 172 -3.54 -0.86 -13.95
N MET A 173 -4.59 -0.42 -14.65
CA MET A 173 -4.65 0.91 -15.25
C MET A 173 -4.73 2.04 -14.24
N GLU A 174 -5.37 1.84 -13.09
CA GLU A 174 -5.35 2.79 -11.97
C GLU A 174 -3.91 3.15 -11.58
N TRP A 175 -3.08 2.14 -11.32
CA TRP A 175 -1.67 2.33 -10.96
C TRP A 175 -0.80 2.77 -12.13
N SER A 176 -1.00 2.19 -13.32
CA SER A 176 -0.24 2.58 -14.51
C SER A 176 -0.48 4.04 -14.87
N ARG A 177 -1.73 4.54 -14.80
CA ARG A 177 -2.04 5.94 -15.08
C ARG A 177 -1.53 6.88 -14.00
N LEU A 178 -1.51 6.42 -12.74
CA LEU A 178 -0.88 7.17 -11.65
C LEU A 178 0.60 7.41 -11.95
N ILE A 179 1.32 6.40 -12.44
CA ILE A 179 2.78 6.48 -12.68
C ILE A 179 3.08 7.15 -14.02
N TYR A 180 2.50 6.68 -15.11
CA TYR A 180 2.90 7.04 -16.48
C TYR A 180 1.96 8.05 -17.16
N GLY A 181 0.83 8.40 -16.54
CA GLY A 181 -0.15 9.33 -17.11
C GLY A 181 -1.12 8.65 -18.06
N ARG A 182 -1.51 9.33 -19.14
CA ARG A 182 -2.51 8.80 -20.10
C ARG A 182 -1.90 7.76 -21.04
N PHE A 183 -2.67 6.73 -21.38
CA PHE A 183 -2.31 5.69 -22.35
C PHE A 183 -3.15 5.85 -23.63
N SER A 184 -2.60 5.46 -24.78
CA SER A 184 -3.36 5.39 -26.03
C SER A 184 -4.27 4.16 -26.05
N ARG A 185 -5.23 4.10 -26.98
CA ARG A 185 -6.11 2.92 -27.13
C ARG A 185 -5.31 1.65 -27.43
N GLU A 186 -4.30 1.77 -28.28
CA GLU A 186 -3.42 0.65 -28.66
C GLU A 186 -2.63 0.13 -27.45
N GLN A 187 -2.13 1.01 -26.60
CA GLN A 187 -1.46 0.61 -25.36
C GLN A 187 -2.45 -0.03 -24.38
N GLU A 188 -3.64 0.54 -24.22
CA GLU A 188 -4.69 -0.01 -23.36
C GLU A 188 -5.10 -1.43 -23.78
N ASP A 189 -5.28 -1.68 -25.08
CA ASP A 189 -5.60 -2.99 -25.62
C ASP A 189 -4.44 -3.98 -25.41
N ALA A 190 -3.19 -3.53 -25.61
CA ALA A 190 -2.00 -4.34 -25.35
C ALA A 190 -1.85 -4.73 -23.87
N ILE A 191 -2.19 -3.82 -22.95
CA ILE A 191 -2.18 -4.06 -21.50
C ILE A 191 -3.30 -5.02 -21.12
N ARG A 192 -4.51 -4.84 -21.66
CA ARG A 192 -5.65 -5.75 -21.42
C ARG A 192 -5.32 -7.18 -21.82
N ALA A 193 -4.69 -7.37 -22.98
CA ALA A 193 -4.21 -8.70 -23.40
C ALA A 193 -3.12 -9.26 -22.46
N ALA A 194 -2.21 -8.41 -21.99
CA ALA A 194 -1.12 -8.80 -21.10
C ALA A 194 -1.56 -9.14 -19.66
N VAL A 195 -2.77 -8.77 -19.25
CA VAL A 195 -3.32 -9.04 -17.91
C VAL A 195 -3.70 -10.52 -17.72
N VAL A 196 -3.91 -11.26 -18.80
CA VAL A 196 -4.45 -12.63 -18.76
C VAL A 196 -3.67 -13.58 -17.83
N PRO A 197 -2.32 -13.69 -17.89
CA PRO A 197 -1.58 -14.58 -16.99
C PRO A 197 -1.74 -14.23 -15.51
N VAL A 198 -1.91 -12.94 -15.18
CA VAL A 198 -2.18 -12.49 -13.81
C VAL A 198 -3.57 -12.96 -13.35
N VAL A 199 -4.56 -12.95 -14.24
CA VAL A 199 -5.93 -13.42 -13.94
C VAL A 199 -5.95 -14.93 -13.73
N ASP A 200 -5.19 -15.69 -14.52
CA ASP A 200 -5.14 -17.15 -14.40
C ASP A 200 -4.63 -17.62 -13.03
N GLY A 201 -3.74 -16.84 -12.40
CA GLY A 201 -3.25 -17.10 -11.05
C GLY A 201 -4.14 -16.56 -9.91
N ALA A 202 -5.29 -15.94 -10.20
CA ALA A 202 -6.10 -15.24 -9.19
C ALA A 202 -6.64 -16.15 -8.07
N GLU A 203 -7.08 -17.37 -8.40
CA GLU A 203 -7.57 -18.34 -7.41
C GLU A 203 -6.44 -18.80 -6.47
N ALA A 204 -5.25 -19.08 -7.02
CA ALA A 204 -4.09 -19.48 -6.21
C ALA A 204 -3.65 -18.35 -5.26
N ARG A 205 -3.61 -17.10 -5.72
CA ARG A 205 -3.34 -15.93 -4.85
C ARG A 205 -4.37 -15.78 -3.74
N TYR A 206 -5.64 -16.03 -4.06
CA TYR A 206 -6.71 -15.97 -3.07
C TYR A 206 -6.60 -17.10 -2.04
N ALA A 207 -6.30 -18.33 -2.48
CA ALA A 207 -6.07 -19.46 -1.59
C ALA A 207 -4.92 -19.19 -0.61
N GLU A 208 -3.81 -18.62 -1.10
CA GLU A 208 -2.69 -18.23 -0.25
C GLU A 208 -3.07 -17.14 0.76
N ARG A 209 -3.86 -16.13 0.33
CA ARG A 209 -4.41 -15.12 1.25
C ARG A 209 -5.22 -15.74 2.37
N ILE A 210 -6.06 -16.74 2.07
CA ILE A 210 -6.85 -17.46 3.09
C ILE A 210 -5.95 -18.24 4.04
N LYS A 211 -4.92 -18.94 3.52
CA LYS A 211 -3.97 -19.68 4.37
C LYS A 211 -3.24 -18.77 5.36
N ARG A 212 -2.84 -17.58 4.92
CA ARG A 212 -2.19 -16.58 5.80
C ARG A 212 -3.13 -16.06 6.89
N GLN A 213 -4.38 -15.79 6.55
CA GLN A 213 -5.39 -15.39 7.54
C GLN A 213 -5.68 -16.51 8.55
N GLN A 214 -5.77 -17.76 8.09
CA GLN A 214 -5.94 -18.91 8.98
C GLN A 214 -4.75 -19.07 9.93
N ALA A 215 -3.52 -18.93 9.44
CA ALA A 215 -2.32 -18.98 10.27
C ALA A 215 -2.29 -17.85 11.31
N TRP A 216 -2.69 -16.63 10.91
CA TRP A 216 -2.82 -15.51 11.83
C TRP A 216 -3.86 -15.78 12.93
N MET A 217 -5.07 -16.22 12.56
CA MET A 217 -6.11 -16.53 13.54
C MET A 217 -5.73 -17.68 14.47
N ALA A 218 -5.00 -18.68 13.98
CA ALA A 218 -4.46 -19.76 14.82
C ALA A 218 -3.46 -19.23 15.84
N LEU A 219 -2.52 -18.36 15.41
CA LEU A 219 -1.57 -17.69 16.30
C LEU A 219 -2.30 -16.88 17.37
N VAL A 220 -3.25 -16.02 16.98
CA VAL A 220 -3.99 -15.16 17.91
C VAL A 220 -4.77 -15.98 18.95
N ARG A 221 -5.49 -17.02 18.50
CA ARG A 221 -6.22 -17.92 19.41
C ARG A 221 -5.29 -18.67 20.36
N GLN A 222 -4.13 -19.10 19.88
CA GLN A 222 -3.14 -19.76 20.74
C GLN A 222 -2.63 -18.80 21.82
N VAL A 223 -2.28 -17.56 21.45
CA VAL A 223 -1.82 -16.55 22.42
C VAL A 223 -2.89 -16.27 23.47
N GLN A 224 -4.15 -16.15 23.06
CA GLN A 224 -5.26 -15.91 23.98
C GLN A 224 -5.56 -17.12 24.88
N ALA A 225 -5.44 -18.35 24.37
CA ALA A 225 -5.76 -19.54 25.16
C ALA A 225 -4.65 -19.90 26.16
N GLU A 226 -3.38 -19.74 25.76
CA GLU A 226 -2.22 -20.19 26.54
C GLU A 226 -1.61 -19.07 27.39
N HIS A 227 -1.88 -17.79 27.07
CA HIS A 227 -1.22 -16.62 27.68
C HIS A 227 0.30 -16.82 27.88
N PRO A 228 1.05 -17.20 26.84
CA PRO A 228 2.46 -17.53 27.00
C PRO A 228 3.28 -16.28 27.33
N PRO A 229 4.50 -16.42 27.89
CA PRO A 229 5.38 -15.28 28.11
C PRO A 229 5.59 -14.45 26.83
N LYS A 230 5.66 -13.11 26.93
CA LYS A 230 5.78 -12.21 25.78
C LYS A 230 6.90 -12.61 24.80
N ALA A 231 8.05 -13.05 25.30
CA ALA A 231 9.16 -13.52 24.47
C ALA A 231 8.74 -14.65 23.51
N ARG A 232 7.87 -15.56 23.96
CA ARG A 232 7.33 -16.63 23.13
C ARG A 232 6.35 -16.12 22.07
N VAL A 233 5.53 -15.11 22.40
CA VAL A 233 4.64 -14.45 21.42
C VAL A 233 5.46 -13.78 20.32
N ILE A 234 6.57 -13.12 20.69
CA ILE A 234 7.52 -12.51 19.74
C ILE A 234 8.07 -13.58 18.78
N GLU A 235 8.54 -14.73 19.28
CA GLU A 235 9.00 -15.83 18.43
C GLU A 235 7.91 -16.38 17.50
N MET A 236 6.65 -16.44 17.96
CA MET A 236 5.51 -16.86 17.13
C MET A 236 5.26 -15.86 16.00
N LEU A 237 5.31 -14.55 16.29
CA LEU A 237 5.14 -13.48 15.31
C LEU A 237 6.30 -13.45 14.28
N GLN A 238 7.53 -13.66 14.72
CA GLN A 238 8.70 -13.76 13.83
C GLN A 238 8.54 -14.92 12.84
N ARG A 239 8.16 -16.11 13.33
CA ARG A 239 7.88 -17.27 12.46
C ARG A 239 6.73 -17.00 11.50
N PHE A 240 5.68 -16.31 11.94
CA PHE A 240 4.59 -15.90 11.06
C PHE A 240 5.07 -14.96 9.95
N ALA A 241 5.95 -14.00 10.27
CA ALA A 241 6.56 -13.10 9.30
C ALA A 241 7.38 -13.84 8.23
N ASP A 242 8.16 -14.85 8.64
CA ASP A 242 8.95 -15.67 7.71
C ASP A 242 8.03 -16.40 6.72
N GLN A 243 6.94 -17.01 7.20
CA GLN A 243 5.98 -17.74 6.37
C GLN A 243 5.22 -16.82 5.40
N TRP A 244 5.10 -15.54 5.73
CA TRP A 244 4.47 -14.56 4.84
C TRP A 244 5.32 -14.26 3.61
N GLN A 245 6.64 -14.26 3.75
CA GLN A 245 7.58 -14.04 2.63
C GLN A 245 7.86 -15.33 1.86
N THR A 246 7.93 -16.45 2.58
CA THR A 246 8.18 -17.77 2.03
C THR A 246 7.04 -18.71 2.40
N PRO A 247 5.99 -18.83 1.55
CA PRO A 247 4.85 -19.69 1.83
C PRO A 247 5.30 -21.13 2.14
N PRO A 248 4.83 -21.73 3.26
CA PRO A 248 5.20 -23.10 3.60
C PRO A 248 4.72 -24.13 2.58
N GLY A 249 5.62 -25.02 2.18
CA GLY A 249 5.35 -26.15 1.28
C GLY A 249 5.64 -25.83 -0.19
N ARG A 250 6.23 -26.80 -0.89
CA ARG A 250 6.72 -26.65 -2.28
C ARG A 250 5.64 -26.17 -3.24
N GLU A 251 4.43 -26.74 -3.18
CA GLU A 251 3.33 -26.35 -4.08
C GLU A 251 2.90 -24.89 -3.91
N ARG A 252 2.80 -24.43 -2.65
CA ARG A 252 2.43 -23.05 -2.32
C ARG A 252 3.51 -22.07 -2.74
N LEU A 253 4.78 -22.42 -2.52
CA LEU A 253 5.92 -21.62 -2.96
C LEU A 253 5.95 -21.45 -4.48
N VAL A 254 5.85 -22.55 -5.24
CA VAL A 254 5.81 -22.52 -6.71
C VAL A 254 4.63 -21.69 -7.23
N SER A 255 3.46 -21.85 -6.62
CA SER A 255 2.28 -21.06 -6.99
C SER A 255 2.44 -19.57 -6.69
N TYR A 256 3.12 -19.24 -5.59
CA TYR A 256 3.43 -17.87 -5.21
C TYR A 256 4.44 -17.23 -6.19
N GLU A 257 5.52 -17.94 -6.51
CA GLU A 257 6.55 -17.50 -7.47
C GLU A 257 5.96 -17.25 -8.86
N LYS A 258 5.19 -18.21 -9.39
CA LYS A 258 4.50 -18.06 -10.69
C LYS A 258 3.59 -16.83 -10.74
N ASN A 259 2.92 -16.53 -9.64
CA ASN A 259 2.07 -15.34 -9.54
C ASN A 259 2.87 -14.04 -9.53
N ASN A 260 4.02 -14.04 -8.88
CA ASN A 260 4.93 -12.90 -8.88
C ASN A 260 5.52 -12.69 -10.28
N GLU A 261 5.99 -13.74 -10.93
CA GLU A 261 6.53 -13.71 -12.31
C GLU A 261 5.51 -13.10 -13.28
N ALA A 262 4.25 -13.54 -13.24
CA ALA A 262 3.19 -12.98 -14.09
C ALA A 262 2.99 -11.47 -13.87
N GLY A 263 3.10 -11.00 -12.61
CA GLY A 263 3.01 -9.59 -12.27
C GLY A 263 4.23 -8.78 -12.74
N LEU A 264 5.44 -9.33 -12.56
CA LEU A 264 6.70 -8.73 -13.01
C LEU A 264 6.74 -8.60 -14.53
N SER A 265 6.33 -9.64 -15.25
CA SER A 265 6.28 -9.63 -16.72
C SER A 265 5.29 -8.59 -17.25
N LEU A 266 4.11 -8.48 -16.62
CA LEU A 266 3.14 -7.43 -16.94
C LEU A 266 3.72 -6.03 -16.70
N ALA A 267 4.37 -5.81 -15.55
CA ALA A 267 4.97 -4.53 -15.21
C ALA A 267 6.12 -4.14 -16.17
N ALA A 268 6.97 -5.10 -16.54
CA ALA A 268 8.03 -4.89 -17.53
C ALA A 268 7.44 -4.54 -18.90
N LYS A 269 6.38 -5.24 -19.34
CA LYS A 269 5.69 -4.96 -20.59
C LYS A 269 5.10 -3.54 -20.60
N ILE A 270 4.45 -3.12 -19.52
CA ILE A 270 3.90 -1.75 -19.38
C ILE A 270 5.03 -0.72 -19.43
N ALA A 271 6.10 -0.91 -18.66
CA ALA A 271 7.22 0.03 -18.61
C ALA A 271 7.88 0.21 -19.99
N ASN A 272 8.08 -0.88 -20.73
CA ASN A 272 8.76 -0.86 -22.02
C ASN A 272 7.90 -0.39 -23.20
N MET A 273 6.57 -0.33 -23.06
CA MET A 273 5.69 0.26 -24.08
C MET A 273 5.46 1.77 -23.89
N THR A 274 6.06 2.37 -22.86
CA THR A 274 5.86 3.79 -22.55
C THR A 274 6.61 4.73 -23.49
N THR A 275 5.99 5.86 -23.83
CA THR A 275 6.59 6.91 -24.65
C THR A 275 7.55 7.79 -23.82
N PRO A 276 8.41 8.60 -24.45
CA PRO A 276 9.25 9.57 -23.74
C PRO A 276 8.45 10.51 -22.82
N GLU A 277 7.26 10.93 -23.23
CA GLU A 277 6.36 11.78 -22.43
C GLU A 277 5.84 11.03 -21.18
N GLN A 278 5.47 9.76 -21.34
CA GLN A 278 5.02 8.92 -20.23
C GLN A 278 6.16 8.62 -19.23
N LYS A 279 7.38 8.41 -19.73
CA LYS A 279 8.57 8.28 -18.88
C LYS A 279 8.87 9.56 -18.11
N ARG A 280 8.75 10.73 -18.74
CA ARG A 280 8.88 12.02 -18.06
C ARG A 280 7.83 12.19 -16.95
N HIS A 281 6.58 11.83 -17.20
CA HIS A 281 5.55 11.84 -16.17
C HIS A 281 5.88 10.91 -14.99
N ALA A 282 6.43 9.71 -15.26
CA ALA A 282 6.89 8.81 -14.20
C ALA A 282 8.05 9.39 -13.38
N VAL A 283 9.00 10.06 -14.02
CA VAL A 283 10.10 10.77 -13.36
C VAL A 283 9.59 11.89 -12.47
N GLU A 284 8.64 12.69 -12.94
CA GLU A 284 7.98 13.75 -12.14
C GLU A 284 7.23 13.16 -10.94
N ARG A 285 6.50 12.05 -11.15
CA ARG A 285 5.78 11.36 -10.07
C ARG A 285 6.71 10.83 -8.98
N LEU A 286 7.77 10.12 -9.39
CA LEU A 286 8.77 9.58 -8.46
C LEU A 286 9.49 10.71 -7.72
N GLN A 287 9.77 11.83 -8.39
CA GLN A 287 10.32 13.01 -7.75
C GLN A 287 9.38 13.56 -6.66
N GLY A 288 8.08 13.65 -6.94
CA GLY A 288 7.08 14.05 -5.94
C GLY A 288 7.11 13.16 -4.69
N TRP A 289 7.15 11.83 -4.87
CA TRP A 289 7.24 10.89 -3.74
C TRP A 289 8.56 10.99 -2.96
N ILE A 290 9.69 11.27 -3.63
CA ILE A 290 10.97 11.55 -2.96
C ILE A 290 10.87 12.80 -2.10
N ASP A 291 10.26 13.86 -2.62
CA ASP A 291 10.11 15.13 -1.91
C ASP A 291 9.16 15.01 -0.72
N ASP A 292 8.06 14.27 -0.87
CA ASP A 292 7.15 13.93 0.22
C ASP A 292 7.87 13.13 1.30
N THR A 293 8.60 12.08 0.93
CA THR A 293 9.38 11.25 1.86
C THR A 293 10.36 12.10 2.66
N ARG A 294 11.13 12.97 1.98
CA ARG A 294 12.07 13.90 2.63
C ARG A 294 11.35 14.92 3.53
N SER A 295 10.17 15.36 3.14
CA SER A 295 9.33 16.26 3.96
C SER A 295 8.89 15.58 5.25
N LEU A 296 8.44 14.33 5.16
CA LEU A 296 8.00 13.52 6.30
C LEU A 296 9.15 13.22 7.27
N MET A 297 10.36 13.00 6.77
CA MET A 297 11.57 12.86 7.60
C MET A 297 11.84 14.13 8.43
N ARG A 298 11.72 15.33 7.83
CA ARG A 298 11.95 16.61 8.53
C ARG A 298 10.90 16.93 9.59
N ASN A 299 9.67 16.45 9.40
CA ASN A 299 8.57 16.62 10.34
C ASN A 299 8.52 15.52 11.41
N ALA A 300 9.56 14.70 11.55
CA ALA A 300 9.68 13.82 12.70
C ALA A 300 9.68 14.69 13.97
N PRO A 301 8.80 14.44 14.96
CA PRO A 301 8.87 15.14 16.23
C PRO A 301 10.29 14.97 16.76
N ARG A 302 10.97 16.08 17.06
CA ARG A 302 12.23 16.03 17.81
C ARG A 302 11.88 15.38 19.13
N GLY A 303 12.15 14.08 19.25
CA GLY A 303 11.88 13.34 20.46
C GLY A 303 12.45 14.12 21.63
N THR A 304 11.64 14.34 22.66
CA THR A 304 12.13 14.72 23.98
C THR A 304 13.26 13.76 24.31
N ALA A 305 14.49 14.28 24.33
CA ALA A 305 15.67 13.52 24.67
C ALA A 305 15.44 12.95 26.08
N GLY A 306 15.12 11.66 26.15
CA GLY A 306 15.26 10.89 27.37
C GLY A 306 16.73 10.97 27.76
N ALA A 307 17.02 11.69 28.84
CA ALA A 307 18.34 11.78 29.40
C ALA A 307 18.91 10.36 29.63
N PRO A 308 20.22 10.14 29.40
CA PRO A 308 20.83 8.85 29.66
C PRO A 308 20.65 8.50 31.14
N ALA A 309 20.06 7.33 31.40
CA ALA A 309 20.07 6.73 32.72
C ALA A 309 21.53 6.64 33.21
N ARG A 310 21.86 7.43 34.23
CA ARG A 310 23.11 7.26 34.96
C ARG A 310 23.11 5.86 35.54
N ALA A 311 24.10 5.07 35.16
CA ALA A 311 24.47 3.88 35.90
C ALA A 311 24.77 4.29 37.35
N ALA A 312 24.08 3.66 38.29
CA ALA A 312 24.48 3.65 39.70
C ALA A 312 25.03 2.26 40.00
N ASN A 313 26.24 2.26 40.55
CA ASN A 313 26.87 1.13 41.23
C ASN A 313 26.01 0.63 42.40
#